data_AF-A0A7W1TIU6-F1
#
_entry.id   AF-A0A7W1TIU6-F1
#
_cell.length_a   1.000
_cell.length_b   1.000
_cell.length_c   1.000
_cell.angle_alpha   90.00
_cell.angle_beta   90.00
_cell.angle_gamma   90.00
#
_symmetry.space_group_name_H-M   'P 1'
#
loop_
_entity.id
_entity.type
_entity.pdbx_description
1 polymer ?
#
loop_
_entity_poly.entity_id
_entity_poly.type
_entity_poly.pdbx_seq_one_letter_code
_entity_poly.pdbx_strand_id
1 'polypeptide(L)'
;MILVRVVFRAKHGKVNQVVSAMKEAIPHLPHRARLLTDLSGPIDTVVIETVHDSLAAWERARVELFKSQEYTSGESVMEQAIEAAYQEYYTIEAE
;
A
#
# COMPACT_ATOMS: atom_id res chain seq x y z
N MET A 1 13.54 -13.86 -0.70
CA MET A 1 12.92 -12.60 -0.24
C MET A 1 12.10 -12.02 -1.37
N ILE A 2 10.96 -11.42 -1.06
CA ILE A 2 10.05 -10.83 -2.06
C ILE A 2 9.81 -9.35 -1.78
N LEU A 3 9.58 -8.59 -2.84
CA LEU A 3 9.03 -7.24 -2.80
C LEU A 3 7.55 -7.33 -3.14
N VAL A 4 6.72 -6.75 -2.29
CA VAL A 4 5.29 -6.58 -2.53
C VAL A 4 5.03 -5.10 -2.78
N ARG A 5 4.42 -4.77 -3.91
CA ARG A 5 3.89 -3.44 -4.19
C ARG A 5 2.38 -3.48 -4.11
N VAL A 6 1.80 -2.58 -3.32
CA VAL A 6 0.37 -2.28 -3.39
C VAL A 6 0.25 -0.95 -4.14
N VAL A 7 -0.32 -1.02 -5.34
CA VAL A 7 -0.48 0.13 -6.23
C VAL A 7 -1.91 0.62 -6.15
N PHE A 8 -2.08 1.88 -5.82
CA PHE A 8 -3.36 2.56 -5.73
C PHE A 8 -3.42 3.65 -6.78
N ARG A 9 -4.45 3.62 -7.63
CA ARG A 9 -4.82 4.74 -8.48
C ARG A 9 -5.84 5.57 -7.73
N ALA A 10 -5.44 6.77 -7.32
CA ALA A 10 -6.33 7.75 -6.71
C ALA A 10 -7.28 8.33 -7.77
N LYS A 11 -8.44 8.78 -7.34
CA LYS A 11 -9.29 9.66 -8.15
C LYS A 11 -8.53 10.95 -8.46
N HIS A 12 -8.85 11.57 -9.58
CA HIS A 12 -8.15 12.76 -10.06
C HIS A 12 -7.97 13.83 -8.98
N GLY A 13 -6.72 14.24 -8.73
CA GLY A 13 -6.39 15.29 -7.76
C GLY A 13 -6.49 14.85 -6.29
N LYS A 14 -6.70 13.56 -6.00
CA LYS A 14 -6.84 13.02 -4.64
C LYS A 14 -5.59 12.34 -4.09
N VAL A 15 -4.48 12.31 -4.84
CA VAL A 15 -3.20 11.71 -4.39
C VAL A 15 -2.79 12.15 -3.00
N ASN A 16 -2.79 13.46 -2.73
CA ASN A 16 -2.37 13.99 -1.42
C ASN A 16 -3.24 13.50 -0.26
N GLN A 17 -4.53 13.25 -0.52
CA GLN A 17 -5.46 12.69 0.47
C GLN A 17 -5.09 11.24 0.79
N VAL A 18 -4.81 10.43 -0.24
CA VAL A 18 -4.37 9.04 -0.10
C VAL A 18 -3.01 8.96 0.62
N VAL A 19 -2.05 9.79 0.21
CA VAL A 19 -0.71 9.85 0.84
C VAL A 19 -0.80 10.22 2.32
N SER A 20 -1.64 11.19 2.67
CA SER A 20 -1.80 11.62 4.07
C SER A 20 -2.35 10.49 4.93
N ALA A 21 -3.39 9.79 4.46
CA ALA A 21 -3.95 8.63 5.16
C ALA A 21 -2.91 7.48 5.29
N MET A 22 -2.11 7.22 4.26
CA MET A 22 -1.13 6.13 4.30
C MET A 22 0.11 6.45 5.15
N LYS A 23 0.51 7.72 5.27
CA LYS A 23 1.65 8.12 6.12
C LYS A 23 1.44 7.73 7.58
N GLU A 24 0.20 7.74 8.05
CA GLU A 24 -0.15 7.32 9.42
C GLU A 24 -0.01 5.79 9.59
N ALA A 25 -0.18 5.02 8.52
CA ALA A 25 -0.08 3.56 8.55
C ALA A 25 1.37 3.04 8.41
N ILE A 26 2.27 3.79 7.77
CA ILE A 26 3.66 3.38 7.49
C ILE A 26 4.43 2.91 8.75
N PRO A 27 4.37 3.58 9.91
CA PRO A 27 5.07 3.13 11.11
C PRO A 27 4.62 1.76 11.64
N HIS A 28 3.43 1.32 11.26
CA HIS A 28 2.85 0.04 11.66
C HIS A 28 3.13 -1.09 10.65
N LEU A 29 3.78 -0.79 9.54
CA LEU A 29 4.17 -1.77 8.54
C LEU A 29 5.50 -2.45 8.89
N PRO A 30 5.73 -3.70 8.43
CA PRO A 30 7.00 -4.38 8.62
C PRO A 30 8.19 -3.59 8.03
N HIS A 31 9.40 -3.88 8.53
CA HIS A 31 10.62 -3.13 8.25
C HIS A 31 10.85 -2.88 6.74
N ARG A 32 11.31 -1.67 6.41
CA ARG A 32 11.61 -1.15 5.05
C ARG A 32 10.39 -0.83 4.16
N ALA A 33 9.26 -0.43 4.74
CA ALA A 33 8.16 0.12 3.96
C ALA A 33 8.55 1.43 3.25
N ARG A 34 8.19 1.57 1.96
CA ARG A 34 8.34 2.82 1.20
C ARG A 34 6.99 3.27 0.67
N LEU A 35 6.68 4.56 0.82
CA LEU A 35 5.53 5.22 0.20
C LEU A 35 6.02 6.07 -0.96
N LEU A 36 5.54 5.78 -2.16
CA LEU A 36 5.96 6.44 -3.40
C LEU A 36 4.74 7.06 -4.09
N THR A 37 4.98 8.15 -4.83
CA THR A 37 3.99 8.75 -5.74
C THR A 37 4.59 8.82 -7.15
N ASP A 38 3.74 8.83 -8.17
CA ASP A 38 4.23 8.98 -9.54
C ASP A 38 4.94 10.33 -9.73
N LEU A 39 6.12 10.27 -10.36
CA LEU A 39 6.79 11.42 -10.96
C LEU A 39 6.51 11.48 -12.47
N SER A 40 6.21 10.32 -13.07
CA SER A 40 5.82 10.11 -14.46
C SER A 40 5.12 8.74 -14.59
N GLY A 41 4.48 8.47 -15.72
CA GLY A 41 3.72 7.24 -15.94
C GLY A 41 2.21 7.44 -15.70
N PRO A 42 1.48 6.41 -15.22
CA PRO A 42 0.09 6.57 -14.84
C PRO A 42 -0.07 7.61 -13.73
N ILE A 43 -0.74 8.71 -14.07
CA ILE A 43 -0.98 9.81 -13.13
C ILE A 43 -1.88 9.37 -11.98
N ASP A 44 -1.79 10.11 -10.89
CA ASP A 44 -2.58 9.91 -9.68
C ASP A 44 -2.30 8.55 -9.00
N THR A 45 -1.04 8.08 -9.02
CA THR A 45 -0.63 6.77 -8.49
C THR A 45 0.13 6.90 -7.17
N VAL A 46 -0.26 6.07 -6.20
CA VAL A 46 0.43 5.89 -4.91
C VAL A 46 0.85 4.42 -4.79
N VAL A 47 2.10 4.18 -4.41
CA VAL A 47 2.65 2.82 -4.23
C VAL A 47 3.15 2.65 -2.81
N ILE A 48 2.73 1.58 -2.15
CA ILE A 48 3.38 1.07 -0.93
C ILE A 48 4.25 -0.12 -1.32
N GLU A 49 5.53 -0.05 -1.01
CA GLU A 49 6.45 -1.17 -1.16
C GLU A 49 6.80 -1.76 0.21
N THR A 50 6.79 -3.08 0.33
CA THR A 50 7.23 -3.80 1.53
C THR A 50 8.03 -5.04 1.15
N VAL A 51 8.99 -5.40 1.99
CA VAL A 51 9.86 -6.55 1.77
C VAL A 51 9.49 -7.66 2.77
N HIS A 52 9.37 -8.89 2.28
CA HIS A 52 8.97 -10.06 3.09
C HIS A 52 9.83 -11.26 2.76
N ASP A 53 10.01 -12.18 3.71
CA ASP A 53 10.83 -13.38 3.49
C ASP A 53 10.26 -14.29 2.39
N SER A 54 8.93 -14.39 2.32
CA SER A 54 8.18 -15.23 1.38
C SER A 54 6.75 -14.73 1.17
N LEU A 55 6.05 -15.26 0.16
CA LEU A 55 4.63 -14.96 -0.05
C LEU A 55 3.76 -15.34 1.15
N ALA A 56 4.03 -16.49 1.77
CA ALA A 56 3.32 -16.94 2.97
C ALA A 56 3.55 -16.04 4.20
N ALA A 57 4.71 -15.36 4.27
CA ALA A 57 4.97 -14.37 5.32
C ALA A 57 4.15 -13.10 5.08
N TRP A 58 4.06 -12.63 3.84
CA TRP A 58 3.19 -11.52 3.45
C TRP A 58 1.72 -11.81 3.75
N GLU A 59 1.19 -12.98 3.37
CA GLU A 59 -0.21 -13.33 3.60
C GLU A 59 -0.58 -13.27 5.09
N ARG A 60 0.30 -13.78 5.96
CA ARG A 60 0.14 -13.67 7.42
C ARG A 60 0.14 -12.22 7.88
N ALA A 61 1.12 -11.42 7.46
CA ALA A 61 1.20 -10.01 7.82
C ALA A 61 -0.02 -9.21 7.36
N ARG A 62 -0.51 -9.50 6.14
CA ARG A 62 -1.72 -8.90 5.57
C ARG A 62 -2.94 -9.20 6.42
N VAL A 63 -3.16 -10.46 6.81
CA VAL A 63 -4.31 -10.84 7.66
C VAL A 63 -4.30 -10.08 8.99
N GLU A 64 -3.14 -9.95 9.63
CA GLU A 64 -3.01 -9.20 10.88
C GLU A 64 -3.25 -7.69 10.69
N LEU A 65 -2.79 -7.11 9.58
CA LEU A 65 -3.09 -5.72 9.23
C LEU A 65 -4.60 -5.50 9.03
N PHE A 66 -5.30 -6.41 8.32
CA PHE A 66 -6.75 -6.31 8.11
C PHE A 66 -7.54 -6.46 9.42
N LYS A 67 -7.15 -7.38 10.31
CA LYS A 67 -7.74 -7.52 11.64
C LYS A 67 -7.54 -6.26 12.51
N SER A 68 -6.41 -5.59 12.38
CA SER A 68 -6.14 -4.34 13.11
C SER A 68 -6.97 -3.15 12.61
N GLN A 69 -7.43 -3.21 11.35
CA GLN A 69 -8.25 -2.17 10.71
C GLN A 69 -9.77 -2.44 10.81
N GLU A 70 -10.19 -3.54 11.45
CA GLU A 70 -11.58 -4.02 11.47
C GLU A 70 -12.55 -3.14 12.31
N TYR A 71 -12.17 -1.90 12.62
CA TYR A 71 -13.05 -0.92 13.25
C TYR A 71 -12.96 0.46 12.58
N THR A 72 -13.74 0.66 11.52
CA THR A 72 -14.40 1.96 11.31
C THR A 72 -15.70 1.78 10.53
N SER A 73 -16.83 2.05 11.17
CA SER A 73 -18.15 2.02 10.54
C SER A 73 -18.34 3.26 9.67
N GLY A 74 -18.07 3.12 8.36
CA GLY A 74 -18.24 4.16 7.34
C GLY A 74 -17.38 3.86 6.11
N GLU A 75 -17.70 4.43 4.95
CA GLU A 75 -16.76 4.41 3.82
C GLU A 75 -15.47 5.11 4.27
N SER A 76 -14.35 4.41 4.19
CA SER A 76 -13.06 4.96 4.61
C SER A 76 -12.67 6.11 3.69
N VAL A 77 -11.90 7.07 4.22
CA VAL A 77 -11.26 8.15 3.43
C VAL A 77 -10.53 7.59 2.20
N MET A 78 -10.03 6.37 2.32
CA MET A 78 -9.35 5.61 1.28
C MET A 78 -10.31 5.16 0.17
N GLU A 79 -11.46 4.57 0.49
CA GLU A 79 -12.48 4.16 -0.48
C GLU A 79 -13.02 5.36 -1.28
N GLN A 80 -13.17 6.52 -0.63
CA GLN A 80 -13.61 7.73 -1.32
C GLN A 80 -12.55 8.31 -2.26
N ALA A 81 -11.26 8.09 -1.97
CA ALA A 81 -10.15 8.69 -2.69
C ALA A 81 -9.51 7.76 -3.74
N ILE A 82 -9.76 6.44 -3.69
CA ILE A 82 -9.18 5.45 -4.60
C ILE A 82 -10.19 5.09 -5.71
N GLU A 83 -9.69 5.01 -6.94
CA GLU A 83 -10.42 4.54 -8.12
C GLU A 83 -10.18 3.04 -8.36
N ALA A 84 -8.92 2.61 -8.26
CA ALA A 84 -8.53 1.21 -8.45
C ALA A 84 -7.31 0.88 -7.60
N ALA A 85 -7.14 -0.40 -7.26
CA ALA A 85 -5.95 -0.89 -6.59
C ALA A 85 -5.58 -2.29 -7.09
N TYR A 86 -4.29 -2.59 -7.12
CA TYR A 86 -3.78 -3.91 -7.46
C TYR A 86 -2.46 -4.18 -6.73
N GLN A 87 -2.03 -5.44 -6.74
CA GLN A 87 -0.80 -5.89 -6.09
C GLN A 87 0.16 -6.46 -7.11
N GLU A 88 1.44 -6.11 -6.96
CA GLU A 88 2.54 -6.66 -7.75
C GLU A 88 3.47 -7.42 -6.80
N TYR A 89 3.99 -8.55 -7.27
CA TYR A 89 4.85 -9.43 -6.51
C TYR A 89 6.13 -9.68 -7.29
N TYR A 90 7.28 -9.44 -6.65
CA TYR A 90 8.59 -9.63 -7.25
C TYR A 90 9.48 -10.46 -6.35
N THR A 91 10.26 -11.37 -6.94
CA THR A 91 11.42 -11.96 -6.26
C THR A 91 12.55 -10.93 -6.25
N ILE A 92 13.19 -10.74 -5.09
CA ILE A 92 14.39 -9.91 -4.99
C ILE A 92 15.59 -10.80 -5.26
N GLU A 93 16.19 -10.65 -6.45
CA GLU A 93 17.38 -11.40 -6.88
C GLU A 93 18.70 -10.72 -6.43
N ALA A 94 18.67 -9.39 -6.17
CA ALA A 94 19.80 -8.60 -5.67
C ALA A 94 19.31 -7.29 -4.99
N GLU A 95 20.07 -6.75 -4.02
CA GLU A 95 19.84 -5.45 -3.33
C GLU A 95 21.12 -4.61 -3.25
#